data_AF-A0A117KU30-F1
#
_entry.id   AF-A0A117KU30-F1
#
_cell.length_a   1.000
_cell.length_b   1.000
_cell.length_c   1.000
_cell.angle_alpha   90.00
_cell.angle_beta   90.00
_cell.angle_gamma   90.00
#
_symmetry.space_group_name_H-M   'P 1'
#
loop_
_entity.id
_entity.type
_entity.pdbx_description
1 polymer ?
#
loop_
_entity_poly.entity_id
_entity_poly.type
_entity_poly.pdbx_seq_one_letter_code
_entity_poly.pdbx_strand_id
1 'polypeptide(L)'
;MNISPSPLTDTGKALLRLNLIAIALLWLYPLLTYSQLPETVPTHFGAGGEPDRFGSREELLILPAVFSIAPAIILIITKLRFTLINRYPQFINLPAFYMNIGK
;
A
#
# COMPACT_ATOMS: atom_id res chain seq x y z
N MET A 1 25.47 -3.71 -13.57
CA MET A 1 24.97 -2.33 -13.68
C MET A 1 24.82 -1.78 -12.26
N ASN A 2 25.45 -0.64 -11.93
CA ASN A 2 25.38 -0.04 -10.60
C ASN A 2 24.71 1.33 -10.69
N ILE A 3 23.38 1.36 -10.69
CA ILE A 3 22.60 2.60 -10.67
C ILE A 3 22.70 3.21 -9.27
N SER A 4 23.26 4.40 -9.20
CA SER A 4 23.40 5.15 -7.94
C SER A 4 22.04 5.60 -7.41
N PRO A 5 21.81 5.55 -6.08
CA PRO A 5 20.59 6.07 -5.49
C PRO A 5 20.41 7.56 -5.79
N SER A 6 19.26 7.91 -6.36
CA SER A 6 18.82 9.29 -6.52
C SER A 6 17.56 9.55 -5.67
N PRO A 7 17.41 10.76 -5.09
CA PRO A 7 16.23 11.10 -4.33
C PRO A 7 14.98 11.10 -5.21
N LEU A 8 13.80 10.93 -4.60
CA LEU A 8 12.53 11.11 -5.30
C LEU A 8 12.40 12.57 -5.74
N THR A 9 11.74 12.80 -6.88
CA THR A 9 11.28 14.12 -7.29
C THR A 9 10.27 14.67 -6.28
N ASP A 10 9.98 15.97 -6.30
CA ASP A 10 9.05 16.55 -5.33
C ASP A 10 7.63 16.00 -5.49
N THR A 11 7.19 15.75 -6.73
CA THR A 11 5.97 14.98 -7.01
C THR A 11 6.03 13.58 -6.40
N GLY A 12 7.15 12.87 -6.54
CA GLY A 12 7.33 11.55 -5.94
C GLY A 12 7.28 11.58 -4.42
N LYS A 13 7.88 12.58 -3.77
CA LYS A 13 7.78 12.79 -2.32
C LYS A 13 6.35 13.11 -1.90
N ALA A 14 5.62 13.94 -2.67
CA ALA A 14 4.24 14.28 -2.40
C ALA A 14 3.32 13.04 -2.48
N LEU A 15 3.46 12.23 -3.52
CA LEU A 15 2.72 10.97 -3.67
C LEU A 15 3.05 9.97 -2.56
N LEU A 16 4.33 9.88 -2.15
CA LEU A 16 4.74 9.04 -1.02
C LEU A 16 4.04 9.46 0.28
N ARG A 17 4.01 10.77 0.57
CA ARG A 17 3.32 11.32 1.75
C ARG A 17 1.81 11.08 1.68
N LEU A 18 1.20 11.31 0.51
CA LEU A 18 -0.22 11.05 0.30
C LEU A 18 -0.57 9.58 0.58
N ASN A 19 0.24 8.64 0.10
CA ASN A 19 0.07 7.22 0.36
C ASN A 19 0.16 6.90 1.86
N LEU A 20 1.18 7.42 2.56
CA LEU A 20 1.31 7.27 4.01
C LEU A 20 0.10 7.85 4.77
N ILE A 21 -0.38 9.03 4.38
CA ILE A 21 -1.56 9.66 4.97
C ILE A 21 -2.80 8.80 4.71
N ALA A 22 -2.96 8.25 3.50
CA ALA A 22 -4.09 7.38 3.18
C ALA A 22 -4.11 6.11 4.04
N ILE A 23 -2.97 5.43 4.20
CA ILE A 23 -2.84 4.29 5.12
C ILE A 23 -3.15 4.74 6.57
N ALA A 24 -2.60 5.87 7.01
CA ALA A 24 -2.83 6.37 8.35
C ALA A 24 -4.33 6.64 8.61
N LEU A 25 -5.03 7.29 7.69
CA LEU A 25 -6.47 7.55 7.80
C LEU A 25 -7.30 6.25 7.78
N LEU A 26 -6.92 5.30 6.93
CA LEU A 26 -7.55 3.98 6.82
C LEU A 26 -7.52 3.22 8.16
N TRP A 27 -6.46 3.36 8.95
CA TRP A 27 -6.35 2.76 10.28
C TRP A 27 -6.88 3.65 11.40
N LEU A 28 -6.63 4.96 11.34
CA LEU A 28 -6.94 5.87 12.43
C LEU A 28 -8.45 5.95 12.68
N TYR A 29 -9.26 6.03 11.62
CA TYR A 29 -10.71 6.11 11.76
C TYR A 29 -11.31 4.91 12.51
N PRO A 30 -11.14 3.64 12.05
CA PRO A 30 -11.73 2.50 12.74
C PRO A 30 -11.17 2.31 14.14
N LEU A 31 -9.90 2.62 14.40
CA LEU A 31 -9.30 2.52 15.74
C LEU A 31 -9.87 3.55 16.72
N LEU A 32 -10.10 4.79 16.29
CA LEU A 32 -10.69 5.83 17.13
C LEU A 32 -12.15 5.56 17.48
N THR A 33 -12.89 4.89 16.60
CA THR A 33 -14.30 4.56 16.81
C THR A 33 -14.50 3.17 17.40
N TYR A 34 -13.46 2.33 17.45
CA TYR A 34 -13.58 0.89 17.79
C TYR A 34 -14.30 0.63 19.10
N SER A 35 -13.95 1.38 20.15
CA SER A 35 -14.52 1.20 21.50
C SER A 35 -15.99 1.62 21.61
N GLN A 36 -16.50 2.36 20.61
CA GLN A 36 -17.89 2.82 20.57
C GLN A 36 -18.78 1.85 19.79
N LEU A 37 -18.18 0.86 19.12
CA LEU A 37 -18.93 -0.11 18.33
C LEU A 37 -19.57 -1.18 19.22
N PRO A 38 -20.82 -1.58 18.91
CA PRO A 38 -21.41 -2.76 19.53
C PRO A 38 -20.60 -4.01 19.18
N GLU A 39 -20.77 -5.09 19.93
CA GLU A 39 -20.10 -6.38 19.66
C GLU A 39 -20.41 -6.92 18.25
N THR A 40 -21.57 -6.56 17.70
CA THR A 40 -22.01 -7.00 16.37
C THR A 40 -22.38 -5.80 15.50
N VAL A 41 -21.79 -5.73 14.30
CA VAL A 41 -21.93 -4.62 13.35
C VAL A 41 -22.28 -5.13 11.95
N PRO A 42 -22.92 -4.31 11.09
CA PRO A 42 -23.05 -4.60 9.67
C PRO A 42 -21.68 -4.81 9.01
N THR A 43 -21.50 -5.92 8.29
CA THR A 43 -20.24 -6.26 7.61
C THR A 43 -20.41 -6.52 6.11
N HIS A 44 -21.65 -6.67 5.64
CA HIS A 44 -21.98 -6.70 4.22
C HIS A 44 -23.28 -5.93 4.00
N PHE A 45 -23.34 -5.25 2.85
CA PHE A 45 -24.48 -4.44 2.44
C PHE A 45 -24.92 -4.92 1.06
N GLY A 46 -26.21 -5.21 0.93
CA GLY A 46 -26.80 -5.62 -0.35
C GLY A 46 -26.86 -4.46 -1.35
N ALA A 47 -27.33 -4.73 -2.57
CA ALA A 47 -27.43 -3.72 -3.62
C ALA A 47 -28.34 -2.52 -3.26
N GLY A 48 -29.28 -2.70 -2.32
CA GLY A 48 -30.13 -1.63 -1.78
C GLY A 48 -29.47 -0.78 -0.70
N GLY A 49 -28.23 -1.08 -0.30
CA GLY A 49 -27.54 -0.39 0.79
C GLY A 49 -27.95 -0.84 2.19
N GLU A 50 -28.88 -1.80 2.30
CA GLU A 50 -29.28 -2.40 3.57
C GLU A 50 -28.29 -3.48 4.02
N PRO A 51 -27.97 -3.56 5.33
CA PRO A 51 -27.21 -4.68 5.89
C PRO A 51 -27.91 -6.02 5.65
N ASP A 52 -27.23 -6.95 5.00
CA ASP A 52 -27.69 -8.35 4.83
C ASP A 52 -26.79 -9.35 5.57
N ARG A 53 -25.64 -8.90 6.09
CA ARG A 53 -24.77 -9.66 7.00
C ARG A 53 -24.27 -8.81 8.14
N PHE A 54 -24.29 -9.41 9.33
CA PHE A 54 -23.68 -8.88 10.54
C PHE A 54 -22.51 -9.76 10.95
N GLY A 55 -21.49 -9.14 11.53
CA GLY A 55 -20.29 -9.81 12.02
C GLY A 55 -19.75 -9.14 13.27
N SER A 56 -18.65 -9.66 13.80
CA SER A 56 -18.03 -9.08 15.00
C SER A 56 -17.36 -7.74 14.66
N ARG A 57 -17.26 -6.82 15.64
CA ARG A 57 -16.57 -5.52 15.41
C ARG A 57 -15.09 -5.69 15.03
N GLU A 58 -14.47 -6.80 15.41
CA GLU A 58 -13.09 -7.16 15.05
C GLU A 58 -12.94 -7.35 13.54
N GLU A 59 -13.97 -7.84 12.84
CA GLU A 59 -13.96 -8.04 11.38
C GLU A 59 -13.71 -6.72 10.64
N LEU A 60 -14.10 -5.57 11.21
CA LEU A 60 -13.84 -4.26 10.61
C LEU A 60 -12.36 -3.92 10.49
N LEU A 61 -11.48 -4.53 11.30
CA LEU A 61 -10.04 -4.33 11.23
C LEU A 61 -9.37 -5.18 10.13
N ILE A 62 -10.09 -6.16 9.57
CA ILE A 62 -9.60 -6.96 8.44
C ILE A 62 -9.53 -6.10 7.17
N LEU A 63 -10.54 -5.27 6.93
CA LEU A 63 -10.59 -4.36 5.78
C LEU A 63 -9.37 -3.42 5.68
N PRO A 64 -9.01 -2.63 6.70
CA PRO A 64 -7.84 -1.78 6.64
C PRO A 64 -6.55 -2.59 6.51
N ALA A 65 -6.47 -3.80 7.10
CA ALA A 65 -5.32 -4.68 6.93
C ALA A 65 -5.14 -5.12 5.48
N VAL A 66 -6.19 -5.65 4.84
CA VAL A 66 -6.16 -6.11 3.45
C VAL A 66 -5.88 -4.95 2.50
N PHE A 67 -6.58 -3.82 2.67
CA PHE A 67 -6.36 -2.64 1.82
C PHE A 67 -5.01 -1.97 2.02
N SER A 68 -4.34 -2.20 3.16
CA SER A 68 -2.97 -1.71 3.39
C SER A 68 -1.90 -2.51 2.64
N ILE A 69 -2.19 -3.72 2.16
CA ILE A 69 -1.18 -4.60 1.54
C ILE A 69 -0.56 -3.96 0.29
N ALA A 70 -1.39 -3.59 -0.69
CA ALA A 70 -0.91 -2.97 -1.92
C ALA A 70 -0.13 -1.65 -1.70
N PRO A 71 -0.63 -0.67 -0.92
CA PRO A 71 0.12 0.55 -0.67
C PRO A 71 1.39 0.30 0.14
N ALA A 72 1.41 -0.65 1.09
CA ALA A 72 2.64 -1.05 1.78
C ALA A 72 3.68 -1.65 0.83
N ILE A 73 3.26 -2.51 -0.11
CA ILE A 73 4.14 -3.04 -1.16
C ILE A 73 4.73 -1.91 -2.00
N ILE A 74 3.92 -0.91 -2.39
CA ILE A 74 4.39 0.26 -3.13
C ILE A 74 5.46 1.02 -2.33
N LEU A 75 5.26 1.23 -1.03
CA LEU A 75 6.24 1.89 -0.16
C LEU A 75 7.55 1.09 -0.09
N ILE A 76 7.46 -0.24 0.04
CA ILE A 76 8.63 -1.14 0.09
C ILE A 76 9.40 -1.09 -1.23
N ILE A 77 8.72 -1.25 -2.37
CA ILE A 77 9.33 -1.18 -3.70
C ILE A 77 9.97 0.19 -3.90
N THR A 78 9.29 1.27 -3.55
CA THR A 78 9.83 2.63 -3.68
C THR A 78 11.10 2.81 -2.86
N LYS A 79 11.16 2.25 -1.65
CA LYS A 79 12.35 2.29 -0.78
C LYS A 79 13.50 1.44 -1.33
N LEU A 80 13.20 0.25 -1.87
CA LEU A 80 14.20 -0.74 -2.30
C LEU A 80 14.56 -0.66 -3.78
N ARG A 81 13.95 0.26 -4.55
CA ARG A 81 14.04 0.31 -6.02
C ARG A 81 15.47 0.17 -6.57
N PHE A 82 16.45 0.88 -6.03
CA PHE A 82 17.83 0.81 -6.52
C PHE A 82 18.50 -0.53 -6.23
N THR A 83 18.27 -1.08 -5.03
CA THR A 83 18.75 -2.42 -4.67
C THR A 83 18.14 -3.49 -5.57
N LEU A 84 16.83 -3.38 -5.84
CA LEU A 84 16.12 -4.33 -6.71
C LEU A 84 16.60 -4.24 -8.16
N ILE A 85 16.73 -3.03 -8.72
CA ILE A 85 17.21 -2.83 -10.09
C ILE A 85 18.66 -3.33 -10.25
N ASN A 86 19.54 -3.02 -9.30
CA ASN A 86 20.95 -3.41 -9.38
C ASN A 86 21.15 -4.92 -9.21
N ARG A 87 20.31 -5.59 -8.39
CA ARG A 87 20.41 -7.03 -8.12
C ARG A 87 19.69 -7.88 -9.18
N TYR A 88 18.57 -7.41 -9.72
CA TYR A 88 17.74 -8.16 -10.66
C TYR A 88 17.32 -7.31 -11.88
N PRO A 89 18.29 -6.84 -12.70
CA PRO A 89 17.99 -5.99 -13.85
C PRO A 89 17.07 -6.68 -14.88
N GLN A 90 17.09 -8.02 -14.96
CA GLN A 90 16.27 -8.81 -15.89
C GLN A 90 14.76 -8.78 -15.62
N PHE A 91 14.33 -8.40 -14.40
CA PHE A 91 12.90 -8.34 -14.06
C PHE A 91 12.26 -6.99 -14.39
N ILE A 92 13.02 -6.06 -14.97
CA ILE A 92 12.57 -4.72 -15.32
C ILE A 92 12.79 -4.54 -16.81
N ASN A 93 11.82 -3.93 -17.50
CA ASN A 93 11.94 -3.61 -18.91
C ASN A 93 12.91 -2.43 -19.11
N LEU A 94 14.21 -2.69 -18.89
CA LEU A 94 15.29 -1.77 -19.17
C LEU A 94 15.72 -1.95 -20.63
N PRO A 95 15.98 -0.87 -21.37
CA PRO A 95 16.48 -0.99 -22.74
C PRO A 95 17.73 -1.88 -22.77
N ALA A 96 17.77 -2.83 -23.70
CA ALA A 96 18.84 -3.84 -23.80
C ALA A 96 20.25 -3.22 -23.85
N PHE A 97 20.37 -1.99 -24.37
CA PHE A 97 21.61 -1.22 -24.34
C PHE A 97 22.20 -1.08 -22.91
N TYR A 98 21.38 -0.79 -21.89
CA TYR A 98 21.82 -0.65 -20.50
C TYR A 98 22.35 -1.95 -19.89
N MET A 99 21.97 -3.12 -20.41
CA MET A 99 22.52 -4.41 -19.96
C MET A 99 23.92 -4.70 -20.52
N ASN A 100 24.29 -4.13 -21.67
CA ASN A 100 25.55 -4.42 -22.36
C ASN A 100 26.70 -3.46 -21.99
N ILE A 101 26.44 -2.33 -21.35
CA ILE A 101 27.48 -1.35 -20.94
C ILE A 101 28.18 -1.74 -19.62
N GLY A 102 27.73 -2.81 -18.97
CA GLY A 102 28.26 -3.28 -17.69
C GLY A 102 29.00 -4.61 -17.78
N LYS A 103 29.32 -5.08 -18.99
CA LYS A 103 30.20 -6.21 -19.27
C LYS A 103 31.55 -5.70 -19.76
#